data_AF-F4PXB3-F1
#
_entry.id   AF-F4PXB3-F1
#
_cell.length_a   1.000
_cell.length_b   1.000
_cell.length_c   1.000
_cell.angle_alpha   90.00
_cell.angle_beta   90.00
_cell.angle_gamma   90.00
#
_symmetry.space_group_name_H-M   'P 1'
#
loop_
_entity.id
_entity.type
_entity.pdbx_description
1 polymer ?
#
loop_
_entity_poly.entity_id
_entity_poly.type
_entity_poly.pdbx_seq_one_letter_code
_entity_poly.pdbx_strand_id
1 'polypeptide(L)'
;MKLISNLFIIYLFVIFKVSSQTIVRFKENINCLETNGGCSWTNASNWEGGYAPDPNDIVIIDFSNNEFEGPQLISSDVDSPTFYLYQLNMTCAFGQTNGLTLALYNQDIQFTNVVSLIQGASIHFKQNTVVRFLDDLSVDGRLQADQNVSISLFNLDSTYRSTFYLGWDTSLTAAGYVNLAGNFKASGSTISFGSGIVFLSGAVVFTGGNFVANGTINIEQGSTVEVEGDFSVPVGLVSLLSGSQLLIEGSVLVDRMEIETLSTFDATADSRPIMVFNSIESAPGSSIYISEYRLINAKSCDIQGAINIFGSSAIFSQGRISDLTVTNPVSYVVLTSISLDSFSANKTYATKDLYTLFIEGSSRLGAINATNGIIQVNSASLDLYNAEIIATSISIGAGTNVSLGNTYIESNDISFSGASILLTQDSTLVGTVDISTSLLSIGTSNQLEVRGDLLFGPQSIVDIVVTAPNTNPSLSSINVQGNFEFTGTSFNIQSLSAVSRLQTINYAIQATGDISIDPTICTFKPTDSDYKSYFSLKSIQLLNYLTYTLK
;
A
#
# COMPACT_ATOMS: atom_id res chain seq x y z
N MET A 1 22.44 -84.20 49.08
CA MET A 1 22.13 -83.71 47.72
C MET A 1 20.61 -83.57 47.61
N LYS A 2 20.09 -82.37 47.89
CA LYS A 2 18.72 -81.90 47.63
C LYS A 2 18.74 -80.37 47.78
N LEU A 3 18.17 -79.69 46.80
CA LEU A 3 18.02 -78.23 46.67
C LEU A 3 17.35 -77.59 47.90
N ILE A 4 17.58 -76.29 48.12
CA ILE A 4 16.55 -75.25 47.97
C ILE A 4 17.26 -73.88 47.81
N SER A 5 16.91 -73.21 46.71
CA SER A 5 17.31 -71.86 46.35
C SER A 5 16.45 -70.85 47.10
N ASN A 6 17.04 -69.79 47.66
CA ASN A 6 16.30 -68.60 48.07
C ASN A 6 16.74 -67.43 47.19
N LEU A 7 16.01 -67.27 46.08
CA LEU A 7 16.01 -66.09 45.23
C LEU A 7 15.15 -65.02 45.93
N PHE A 8 15.79 -64.04 46.55
CA PHE A 8 15.11 -62.84 47.09
C PHE A 8 14.78 -61.91 45.92
N ILE A 9 13.54 -61.99 45.40
CA ILE A 9 12.99 -60.99 44.47
C ILE A 9 12.49 -59.82 45.33
N ILE A 10 13.25 -58.73 45.35
CA ILE A 10 12.79 -57.44 45.88
C ILE A 10 11.86 -56.82 44.82
N TYR A 11 10.55 -56.88 45.07
CA TYR A 11 9.57 -56.08 44.34
C TYR A 11 9.72 -54.62 44.78
N LEU A 12 10.49 -53.84 44.02
CA LEU A 12 10.46 -52.38 44.13
C LEU A 12 9.18 -51.89 43.43
N PHE A 13 8.11 -51.69 44.20
CA PHE A 13 6.93 -50.97 43.75
C PHE A 13 7.32 -49.49 43.55
N VAL A 14 7.77 -49.13 42.35
CA VAL A 14 7.79 -47.73 41.92
C VAL A 14 6.33 -47.37 41.61
N ILE A 15 5.66 -46.77 42.59
CA ILE A 15 4.36 -46.14 42.36
C ILE A 15 4.63 -44.94 41.46
N PHE A 16 4.38 -45.08 40.16
CA PHE A 16 4.21 -43.93 39.30
C PHE A 16 2.97 -43.19 39.83
N LYS A 17 3.18 -42.07 40.50
CA LYS A 17 2.10 -41.12 40.81
C LYS A 17 1.66 -40.55 39.47
N VAL A 18 0.75 -41.25 38.79
CA VAL A 18 0.02 -40.70 37.65
C VAL A 18 -0.72 -39.51 38.25
N SER A 19 -0.26 -38.29 37.97
CA SER A 19 -0.94 -37.07 38.43
C SER A 19 -2.29 -37.03 37.74
N SER A 20 -3.32 -37.56 38.40
CA SER A 20 -4.69 -37.34 37.98
C SER A 20 -4.95 -35.84 38.05
N GLN A 21 -5.46 -35.26 36.97
CA GLN A 21 -5.94 -33.88 36.96
C GLN A 21 -7.00 -33.73 38.04
N THR A 22 -6.76 -32.86 39.02
CA THR A 22 -7.73 -32.58 40.08
C THR A 22 -8.41 -31.25 39.77
N ILE A 23 -9.72 -31.18 40.00
CA ILE A 23 -10.44 -29.91 39.94
C ILE A 23 -10.30 -29.25 41.30
N VAL A 24 -9.68 -28.07 41.34
CA VAL A 24 -9.46 -27.28 42.56
C VAL A 24 -10.25 -25.97 42.44
N ARG A 25 -11.09 -25.70 43.43
CA ARG A 25 -12.00 -24.55 43.46
C ARG A 25 -11.57 -23.57 44.54
N PHE A 26 -11.51 -22.29 44.17
CA PHE A 26 -11.30 -21.22 45.15
C PHE A 26 -12.60 -20.99 45.91
N LYS A 27 -12.53 -20.71 47.22
CA LYS A 27 -13.74 -20.47 48.02
C LYS A 27 -14.45 -19.23 47.51
N GLU A 28 -15.73 -19.37 47.17
CA GLU A 28 -16.49 -18.28 46.57
C GLU A 28 -16.91 -17.20 47.60
N ASN A 29 -16.89 -17.52 48.90
CA ASN A 29 -17.33 -16.63 49.98
C ASN A 29 -16.19 -15.94 50.75
N ILE A 30 -14.95 -16.08 50.28
CA ILE A 30 -13.78 -15.44 50.92
C ILE A 30 -13.62 -14.01 50.38
N ASN A 31 -13.52 -13.04 51.29
CA ASN A 31 -13.29 -11.65 50.93
C ASN A 31 -11.78 -11.40 50.73
N CYS A 32 -11.38 -11.21 49.49
CA CYS A 32 -10.01 -10.94 49.04
C CYS A 32 -9.82 -9.47 48.67
N LEU A 33 -10.44 -8.55 49.41
CA LEU A 33 -10.39 -7.13 49.11
C LEU A 33 -8.94 -6.64 48.92
N GLU A 34 -8.68 -6.00 47.78
CA GLU A 34 -7.35 -5.53 47.39
C GLU A 34 -6.72 -4.60 48.44
N THR A 35 -7.51 -3.72 49.07
CA THR A 35 -7.04 -2.79 50.10
C THR A 35 -6.56 -3.47 51.38
N ASN A 36 -6.94 -4.73 51.61
CA ASN A 36 -6.51 -5.54 52.74
C ASN A 36 -5.33 -6.46 52.39
N GLY A 37 -4.67 -6.25 51.24
CA GLY A 37 -3.56 -7.06 50.76
C GLY A 37 -3.96 -8.30 49.96
N GLY A 38 -5.27 -8.50 49.73
CA GLY A 38 -5.78 -9.63 48.94
C GLY A 38 -5.61 -11.00 49.59
N CYS A 39 -5.86 -12.04 48.80
CA CYS A 39 -5.63 -13.44 49.17
C CYS A 39 -4.37 -13.98 48.51
N SER A 40 -3.62 -14.84 49.20
CA SER A 40 -2.52 -15.60 48.60
C SER A 40 -3.04 -16.85 47.90
N TRP A 41 -2.49 -17.13 46.72
CA TRP A 41 -2.71 -18.34 45.94
C TRP A 41 -2.25 -19.61 46.66
N THR A 42 -1.15 -19.55 47.40
CA THR A 42 -0.54 -20.74 48.03
C THR A 42 -1.16 -21.07 49.39
N ASN A 43 -1.95 -20.15 49.96
CA ASN A 43 -2.63 -20.40 51.21
C ASN A 43 -3.79 -21.39 51.00
N ALA A 44 -3.53 -22.65 51.39
CA ALA A 44 -4.47 -23.76 51.33
C ALA A 44 -5.85 -23.45 51.98
N SER A 45 -5.92 -22.54 52.97
CA SER A 45 -7.20 -22.17 53.59
C SER A 45 -8.16 -21.42 52.66
N ASN A 46 -7.65 -20.88 51.55
CA ASN A 46 -8.45 -20.13 50.57
C ASN A 46 -9.16 -21.05 49.57
N TRP A 47 -8.79 -22.33 49.54
CA TRP A 47 -9.29 -23.32 48.59
C TRP A 47 -10.29 -24.28 49.24
N GLU A 48 -11.25 -24.75 48.45
CA GLU A 48 -12.17 -25.80 48.86
C GLU A 48 -11.38 -27.09 49.17
N GLY A 49 -11.73 -27.75 50.28
CA GLY A 49 -11.01 -28.94 50.74
C GLY A 49 -9.68 -28.66 51.45
N GLY A 50 -9.15 -27.43 51.40
CA GLY A 50 -7.92 -27.07 52.11
C GLY A 50 -6.64 -27.49 51.41
N TYR A 51 -6.64 -27.53 50.07
CA TYR A 51 -5.46 -27.86 49.25
C TYR A 51 -5.26 -26.78 48.19
N ALA A 52 -4.08 -26.17 48.15
CA ALA A 52 -3.72 -25.24 47.08
C ALA A 52 -3.48 -26.01 45.76
N PRO A 53 -3.66 -25.38 44.59
CA PRO A 53 -3.46 -26.02 43.29
C PRO A 53 -2.03 -26.51 43.10
N ASP A 54 -1.90 -27.73 42.59
CA ASP A 54 -0.66 -28.35 42.17
C ASP A 54 -0.49 -28.30 40.63
N PRO A 55 0.73 -28.57 40.11
CA PRO A 55 0.94 -28.73 38.69
C PRO A 55 0.00 -29.76 38.06
N ASN A 56 -0.61 -29.38 36.93
CA ASN A 56 -1.61 -30.13 36.17
C ASN A 56 -3.06 -30.11 36.70
N ASP A 57 -3.36 -29.29 37.70
CA ASP A 57 -4.75 -29.13 38.15
C ASP A 57 -5.58 -28.23 37.22
N ILE A 58 -6.89 -28.45 37.27
CA ILE A 58 -7.91 -27.58 36.68
C ILE A 58 -8.39 -26.63 37.76
N VAL A 59 -8.10 -25.34 37.60
CA VAL A 59 -8.44 -24.32 38.59
C VAL A 59 -9.68 -23.54 38.19
N ILE A 60 -10.61 -23.38 39.13
CA ILE A 60 -11.82 -22.58 38.95
C ILE A 60 -11.89 -21.52 40.05
N ILE A 61 -12.01 -20.26 39.64
CA ILE A 61 -12.24 -19.10 40.52
C ILE A 61 -13.52 -18.41 40.05
N ASP A 62 -14.60 -18.57 40.81
CA ASP A 62 -15.92 -18.09 40.41
C ASP A 62 -16.52 -17.16 41.47
N PHE A 63 -16.53 -15.86 41.18
CA PHE A 63 -17.10 -14.82 42.05
C PHE A 63 -18.43 -14.29 41.49
N SER A 64 -19.02 -15.00 40.51
CA SER A 64 -20.22 -14.53 39.79
C SER A 64 -21.51 -14.54 40.60
N ASN A 65 -21.52 -15.24 41.75
CA ASN A 65 -22.69 -15.38 42.62
C ASN A 65 -22.56 -14.62 43.96
N ASN A 66 -21.46 -13.89 44.18
CA ASN A 66 -21.17 -13.21 45.44
C ASN A 66 -20.99 -11.71 45.23
N GLU A 67 -21.49 -10.92 46.19
CA GLU A 67 -21.36 -9.47 46.21
C GLU A 67 -20.26 -9.06 47.20
N PHE A 68 -19.26 -8.35 46.72
CA PHE A 68 -18.15 -7.86 47.54
C PHE A 68 -17.99 -6.34 47.40
N GLU A 69 -17.75 -5.66 48.53
CA GLU A 69 -17.47 -4.22 48.55
C GLU A 69 -16.06 -3.92 48.01
N GLY A 70 -15.90 -3.84 46.69
CA GLY A 70 -14.65 -3.42 46.05
C GLY A 70 -13.91 -4.52 45.26
N PRO A 71 -12.79 -4.17 44.62
CA PRO A 71 -12.02 -5.09 43.79
C PRO A 71 -11.34 -6.18 44.62
N GLN A 72 -11.37 -7.40 44.10
CA GLN A 72 -10.81 -8.59 44.73
C GLN A 72 -9.45 -8.91 44.10
N LEU A 73 -8.46 -9.26 44.93
CA LEU A 73 -7.10 -9.57 44.51
C LEU A 73 -6.69 -10.95 45.03
N ILE A 74 -6.28 -11.83 44.11
CA ILE A 74 -5.57 -13.07 44.41
C ILE A 74 -4.14 -12.89 43.88
N SER A 75 -3.14 -13.15 44.71
CA SER A 75 -1.73 -12.95 44.36
C SER A 75 -0.93 -14.25 44.47
N SER A 76 -0.03 -14.47 43.52
CA SER A 76 1.00 -15.50 43.67
C SER A 76 2.07 -15.04 44.65
N ASP A 77 2.74 -15.98 45.30
CA ASP A 77 3.89 -15.66 46.14
C ASP A 77 5.08 -15.21 45.26
N VAL A 78 5.75 -14.13 45.67
CA VAL A 78 6.88 -13.52 44.94
C VAL A 78 8.10 -14.45 44.88
N ASP A 79 8.22 -15.37 45.84
CA ASP A 79 9.35 -16.30 45.96
C ASP A 79 9.10 -17.64 45.23
N SER A 80 7.93 -17.83 44.61
CA SER A 80 7.63 -19.06 43.87
C SER A 80 8.16 -18.94 42.43
N PRO A 81 9.19 -19.72 42.03
CA PRO A 81 9.84 -19.55 40.74
C PRO A 81 8.99 -20.03 39.55
N THR A 82 7.98 -20.87 39.79
CA THR A 82 7.20 -21.53 38.75
C THR A 82 5.71 -21.58 39.09
N PHE A 83 4.86 -21.37 38.09
CA PHE A 83 3.40 -21.49 38.19
C PHE A 83 2.88 -22.32 37.02
N TYR A 84 2.55 -23.58 37.29
CA TYR A 84 2.15 -24.53 36.26
C TYR A 84 0.74 -25.03 36.53
N LEU A 85 -0.16 -24.84 35.58
CA LEU A 85 -1.54 -25.33 35.66
C LEU A 85 -1.93 -26.05 34.38
N TYR A 86 -2.87 -26.97 34.48
CA TYR A 86 -3.48 -27.55 33.28
C TYR A 86 -4.45 -26.55 32.66
N GLN A 87 -5.39 -26.05 33.44
CA GLN A 87 -6.46 -25.13 32.99
C GLN A 87 -6.76 -24.09 34.07
N LEU A 88 -7.17 -22.89 33.65
CA LEU A 88 -7.64 -21.82 34.55
C LEU A 88 -8.93 -21.21 33.99
N ASN A 89 -10.00 -21.26 34.79
CA ASN A 89 -11.25 -20.56 34.49
C ASN A 89 -11.52 -19.52 35.59
N MET A 90 -11.64 -18.25 35.20
CA MET A 90 -11.97 -17.15 36.10
C MET A 90 -13.24 -16.45 35.64
N THR A 91 -14.21 -16.29 36.55
CA THR A 91 -15.49 -15.63 36.26
C THR A 91 -15.80 -14.60 37.35
N CYS A 92 -16.19 -13.39 36.94
CA CYS A 92 -16.73 -12.37 37.83
C CYS A 92 -17.99 -11.75 37.18
N ALA A 93 -19.02 -11.43 37.95
CA ALA A 93 -20.20 -10.75 37.40
C ALA A 93 -20.12 -9.25 37.68
N PHE A 94 -20.06 -8.42 36.61
CA PHE A 94 -20.16 -6.98 36.76
C PHE A 94 -21.50 -6.61 37.41
N GLY A 95 -21.45 -5.84 38.50
CA GLY A 95 -22.62 -5.42 39.28
C GLY A 95 -22.79 -6.14 40.62
N GLN A 96 -22.08 -7.24 40.86
CA GLN A 96 -21.98 -7.87 42.18
C GLN A 96 -20.58 -7.66 42.80
N THR A 97 -19.53 -7.88 42.00
CA THR A 97 -18.14 -7.65 42.43
C THR A 97 -17.49 -6.64 41.51
N ASN A 98 -16.78 -5.64 42.06
CA ASN A 98 -16.17 -4.55 41.30
C ASN A 98 -14.93 -4.96 40.46
N GLY A 99 -14.63 -6.25 40.39
CA GLY A 99 -13.53 -6.85 39.64
C GLY A 99 -12.81 -7.94 40.42
N LEU A 100 -12.23 -8.90 39.70
CA LEU A 100 -11.41 -9.97 40.25
C LEU A 100 -10.07 -10.00 39.53
N THR A 101 -8.97 -9.80 40.23
CA THR A 101 -7.62 -9.81 39.65
C THR A 101 -6.79 -10.96 40.21
N LEU A 102 -6.19 -11.75 39.32
CA LEU A 102 -5.10 -12.67 39.63
C LEU A 102 -3.77 -11.98 39.27
N ALA A 103 -2.98 -11.60 40.27
CA ALA A 103 -1.67 -10.98 40.08
C ALA A 103 -0.55 -12.02 40.21
N LEU A 104 0.30 -12.12 39.19
CA LEU A 104 1.35 -13.14 39.07
C LEU A 104 2.74 -12.47 39.03
N TYR A 105 3.63 -12.84 39.95
CA TYR A 105 4.88 -12.12 40.27
C TYR A 105 6.16 -12.90 39.96
N ASN A 106 7.01 -12.42 39.03
CA ASN A 106 8.37 -12.93 38.78
C ASN A 106 8.44 -14.45 38.52
N GLN A 107 7.52 -15.00 37.73
CA GLN A 107 7.38 -16.45 37.57
C GLN A 107 7.64 -16.90 36.13
N ASP A 108 8.08 -18.16 35.99
CA ASP A 108 7.84 -18.93 34.77
C ASP A 108 6.46 -19.59 34.87
N ILE A 109 5.54 -19.13 34.04
CA ILE A 109 4.12 -19.49 34.06
C ILE A 109 3.81 -20.34 32.84
N GLN A 110 3.17 -21.48 33.04
CA GLN A 110 2.71 -22.33 31.95
C GLN A 110 1.29 -22.82 32.19
N PHE A 111 0.46 -22.66 31.16
CA PHE A 111 -0.87 -23.27 31.06
C PHE A 111 -0.84 -24.28 29.91
N THR A 112 -1.16 -25.54 30.18
CA THR A 112 -1.09 -26.60 29.17
C THR A 112 -2.39 -26.80 28.39
N ASN A 113 -3.47 -26.14 28.81
CA ASN A 113 -4.80 -26.18 28.23
C ASN A 113 -5.43 -24.77 28.30
N VAL A 114 -6.72 -24.68 28.00
CA VAL A 114 -7.48 -23.44 27.87
C VAL A 114 -7.39 -22.59 29.13
N VAL A 115 -7.17 -21.29 28.95
CA VAL A 115 -7.40 -20.27 29.97
C VAL A 115 -8.56 -19.39 29.56
N SER A 116 -9.55 -19.24 30.44
CA SER A 116 -10.75 -18.45 30.17
C SER A 116 -10.94 -17.37 31.24
N LEU A 117 -11.01 -16.11 30.78
CA LEU A 117 -11.33 -14.95 31.61
C LEU A 117 -12.70 -14.42 31.20
N ILE A 118 -13.66 -14.49 32.10
CA ILE A 118 -15.04 -14.11 31.82
C ILE A 118 -15.41 -12.93 32.72
N GLN A 119 -15.81 -11.82 32.09
CA GLN A 119 -16.46 -10.63 32.68
C GLN A 119 -15.79 -10.10 33.96
N GLY A 120 -15.12 -8.95 33.92
CA GLY A 120 -14.56 -8.34 35.14
C GLY A 120 -13.42 -9.13 35.80
N ALA A 121 -13.14 -10.34 35.34
CA ALA A 121 -11.95 -11.11 35.64
C ALA A 121 -10.73 -10.52 34.92
N SER A 122 -9.61 -10.47 35.62
CA SER A 122 -8.36 -9.87 35.18
C SER A 122 -7.19 -10.77 35.55
N ILE A 123 -6.23 -10.95 34.64
CA ILE A 123 -4.89 -11.43 34.98
C ILE A 123 -3.91 -10.27 34.84
N HIS A 124 -3.10 -10.05 35.88
CA HIS A 124 -2.01 -9.07 35.89
C HIS A 124 -0.65 -9.76 36.03
N PHE A 125 0.08 -9.86 34.93
CA PHE A 125 1.48 -10.27 34.93
C PHE A 125 2.38 -9.11 35.36
N LYS A 126 3.09 -9.29 36.46
CA LYS A 126 4.04 -8.31 36.96
C LYS A 126 5.37 -8.41 36.22
N GLN A 127 6.26 -7.48 36.50
CA GLN A 127 7.54 -7.34 35.80
C GLN A 127 8.33 -8.65 35.75
N ASN A 128 9.12 -8.85 34.69
CA ASN A 128 10.01 -10.00 34.50
C ASN A 128 9.31 -11.38 34.52
N THR A 129 8.02 -11.43 34.18
CA THR A 129 7.25 -12.67 34.10
C THR A 129 7.34 -13.27 32.70
N VAL A 130 7.52 -14.59 32.61
CA VAL A 130 7.44 -15.33 31.34
C VAL A 130 6.21 -16.23 31.40
N VAL A 131 5.32 -16.12 30.42
CA VAL A 131 4.05 -16.83 30.37
C VAL A 131 3.93 -17.59 29.07
N ARG A 132 3.54 -18.87 29.17
CA ARG A 132 3.30 -19.75 28.03
C ARG A 132 1.92 -20.38 28.12
N PHE A 133 1.05 -20.03 27.17
CA PHE A 133 -0.20 -20.72 26.91
C PHE A 133 0.06 -21.72 25.78
N LEU A 134 0.08 -23.02 26.10
CA LEU A 134 0.34 -24.05 25.10
C LEU A 134 -0.90 -24.40 24.24
N ASP A 135 -2.04 -23.79 24.57
CA ASP A 135 -3.33 -23.99 23.92
C ASP A 135 -4.05 -22.62 23.81
N ASP A 136 -5.38 -22.60 23.85
CA ASP A 136 -6.19 -21.38 23.70
C ASP A 136 -6.18 -20.46 24.94
N LEU A 137 -6.06 -19.15 24.69
CA LEU A 137 -6.40 -18.10 25.66
C LEU A 137 -7.67 -17.39 25.20
N SER A 138 -8.75 -17.50 25.99
CA SER A 138 -10.02 -16.82 25.76
C SER A 138 -10.20 -15.67 26.77
N VAL A 139 -10.38 -14.45 26.27
CA VAL A 139 -10.53 -13.24 27.08
C VAL A 139 -11.86 -12.55 26.77
N ASP A 140 -12.71 -12.44 27.78
CA ASP A 140 -13.89 -11.55 27.86
C ASP A 140 -13.76 -10.68 29.12
N GLY A 141 -12.51 -10.29 29.44
CA GLY A 141 -12.11 -9.61 30.66
C GLY A 141 -10.88 -8.74 30.42
N ARG A 142 -9.94 -8.71 31.38
CA ARG A 142 -8.72 -7.91 31.28
C ARG A 142 -7.46 -8.78 31.32
N LEU A 143 -6.51 -8.47 30.44
CA LEU A 143 -5.15 -8.99 30.53
C LEU A 143 -4.19 -7.81 30.62
N GLN A 144 -3.37 -7.79 31.67
CA GLN A 144 -2.39 -6.73 31.90
C GLN A 144 -1.00 -7.33 32.09
N ALA A 145 -0.01 -6.71 31.46
CA ALA A 145 1.40 -6.97 31.65
C ALA A 145 2.12 -5.68 32.03
N ASP A 146 2.96 -5.73 33.05
CA ASP A 146 3.89 -4.63 33.38
C ASP A 146 5.07 -4.61 32.39
N GLN A 147 6.26 -4.20 32.85
CA GLN A 147 7.45 -4.13 32.00
C GLN A 147 8.20 -5.46 31.91
N ASN A 148 8.88 -5.71 30.79
CA ASN A 148 9.70 -6.92 30.60
C ASN A 148 8.92 -8.23 30.76
N VAL A 149 7.68 -8.29 30.29
CA VAL A 149 6.88 -9.52 30.32
C VAL A 149 6.95 -10.22 28.96
N SER A 150 7.12 -11.54 28.95
CA SER A 150 7.09 -12.34 27.72
C SER A 150 5.87 -13.24 27.72
N ILE A 151 4.91 -12.98 26.84
CA ILE A 151 3.71 -13.79 26.65
C ILE A 151 3.83 -14.55 25.33
N SER A 152 3.81 -15.88 25.40
CA SER A 152 3.72 -16.76 24.24
C SER A 152 2.43 -17.55 24.33
N LEU A 153 1.66 -17.60 23.24
CA LEU A 153 0.41 -18.35 23.18
C LEU A 153 0.25 -19.08 21.85
N PHE A 154 -0.59 -20.12 21.82
CA PHE A 154 -0.93 -20.80 20.57
C PHE A 154 -2.06 -20.05 19.87
N ASN A 155 -3.25 -20.00 20.46
CA ASN A 155 -4.38 -19.20 19.94
C ASN A 155 -4.85 -18.15 20.96
N LEU A 156 -5.31 -17.01 20.45
CA LEU A 156 -5.93 -15.96 21.23
C LEU A 156 -7.32 -15.68 20.68
N ASP A 157 -8.32 -15.69 21.55
CA ASP A 157 -9.67 -15.26 21.22
C ASP A 157 -10.15 -14.24 22.24
N SER A 158 -10.46 -13.02 21.78
CA SER A 158 -10.99 -11.98 22.63
C SER A 158 -12.30 -11.40 22.10
N THR A 159 -13.12 -10.88 23.02
CA THR A 159 -14.40 -10.22 22.69
C THR A 159 -14.26 -8.70 22.68
N TYR A 160 -15.25 -7.98 22.15
CA TYR A 160 -15.30 -6.51 22.18
C TYR A 160 -15.28 -5.87 23.59
N ARG A 161 -15.48 -6.66 24.66
CA ARG A 161 -15.40 -6.20 26.05
C ARG A 161 -14.00 -6.35 26.63
N SER A 162 -13.13 -7.04 25.92
CA SER A 162 -11.78 -7.35 26.38
C SER A 162 -10.95 -6.10 26.45
N THR A 163 -10.04 -6.09 27.42
CA THR A 163 -9.05 -5.04 27.53
C THR A 163 -7.66 -5.62 27.73
N PHE A 164 -6.73 -5.24 26.87
CA PHE A 164 -5.33 -5.65 26.95
C PHE A 164 -4.47 -4.42 27.21
N TYR A 165 -3.60 -4.51 28.21
CA TYR A 165 -2.59 -3.49 28.50
C TYR A 165 -1.21 -4.14 28.60
N LEU A 166 -0.35 -3.89 27.61
CA LEU A 166 1.03 -4.37 27.62
C LEU A 166 1.98 -3.20 27.91
N GLY A 167 2.73 -3.30 29.00
CA GLY A 167 3.74 -2.32 29.38
C GLY A 167 4.99 -2.40 28.51
N TRP A 168 5.94 -1.51 28.77
CA TRP A 168 7.19 -1.39 28.01
C TRP A 168 8.03 -2.66 28.00
N ASP A 169 8.72 -2.92 26.89
CA ASP A 169 9.57 -4.10 26.70
C ASP A 169 8.82 -5.44 26.90
N THR A 170 7.49 -5.42 26.68
CA THR A 170 6.68 -6.64 26.66
C THR A 170 6.70 -7.25 25.26
N SER A 171 6.74 -8.58 25.19
CA SER A 171 6.54 -9.31 23.95
C SER A 171 5.27 -10.15 24.01
N LEU A 172 4.37 -9.99 23.03
CA LEU A 172 3.25 -10.90 22.82
C LEU A 172 3.48 -11.67 21.53
N THR A 173 3.59 -12.99 21.62
CA THR A 173 3.74 -13.88 20.46
C THR A 173 2.60 -14.88 20.39
N ALA A 174 1.95 -14.96 19.24
CA ALA A 174 0.93 -15.98 18.96
C ALA A 174 1.33 -16.82 17.75
N ALA A 175 1.26 -18.15 17.84
CA ALA A 175 1.68 -19.03 16.73
C ALA A 175 0.53 -19.40 15.76
N GLY A 176 -0.69 -19.47 16.28
CA GLY A 176 -1.89 -19.93 15.57
C GLY A 176 -2.83 -18.79 15.23
N TYR A 177 -4.11 -19.00 15.52
CA TYR A 177 -5.19 -18.04 15.25
C TYR A 177 -5.23 -16.93 16.30
N VAL A 178 -5.48 -15.70 15.87
CA VAL A 178 -5.68 -14.56 16.76
C VAL A 178 -6.95 -13.82 16.36
N ASN A 179 -7.90 -13.75 17.28
CA ASN A 179 -8.98 -12.78 17.25
C ASN A 179 -8.75 -11.77 18.37
N LEU A 180 -8.39 -10.55 17.99
CA LEU A 180 -8.15 -9.45 18.90
C LEU A 180 -9.26 -8.41 18.74
N ALA A 181 -10.25 -8.55 19.60
CA ALA A 181 -11.35 -7.60 19.75
C ALA A 181 -11.23 -6.80 21.05
N GLY A 182 -11.88 -5.63 21.06
CA GLY A 182 -12.03 -4.78 22.23
C GLY A 182 -11.01 -3.63 22.26
N ASN A 183 -10.52 -3.29 23.45
CA ASN A 183 -9.51 -2.24 23.63
C ASN A 183 -8.14 -2.89 23.83
N PHE A 184 -7.27 -2.75 22.85
CA PHE A 184 -5.90 -3.21 22.96
C PHE A 184 -4.96 -2.02 23.02
N LYS A 185 -4.11 -1.96 24.05
CA LYS A 185 -3.04 -0.98 24.16
C LYS A 185 -1.73 -1.66 24.51
N ALA A 186 -0.73 -1.49 23.67
CA ALA A 186 0.64 -1.86 23.98
C ALA A 186 1.55 -0.64 23.91
N SER A 187 2.48 -0.52 24.85
CA SER A 187 3.45 0.57 24.86
C SER A 187 4.87 0.03 24.84
N GLY A 188 5.74 0.55 23.96
CA GLY A 188 7.12 0.09 23.82
C GLY A 188 7.27 -1.42 23.62
N SER A 189 6.28 -2.08 23.01
CA SER A 189 6.16 -3.55 23.00
C SER A 189 6.41 -4.14 21.62
N THR A 190 6.81 -5.41 21.57
CA THR A 190 6.86 -6.16 20.31
C THR A 190 5.71 -7.14 20.24
N ILE A 191 4.96 -7.10 19.15
CA ILE A 191 3.83 -8.01 18.93
C ILE A 191 4.12 -8.79 17.67
N SER A 192 4.12 -10.11 17.82
CA SER A 192 4.45 -11.04 16.75
C SER A 192 3.36 -12.07 16.56
N PHE A 193 2.76 -12.09 15.39
CA PHE A 193 1.82 -13.13 15.02
C PHE A 193 2.46 -14.05 13.96
N GLY A 194 2.42 -15.35 14.24
CA GLY A 194 2.85 -16.40 13.33
C GLY A 194 1.96 -16.49 12.11
N SER A 195 2.17 -17.51 11.26
CA SER A 195 1.56 -17.68 9.92
C SER A 195 0.04 -17.91 9.87
N GLY A 196 -0.70 -17.52 10.91
CA GLY A 196 -2.13 -17.73 11.05
C GLY A 196 -2.98 -16.64 10.39
N ILE A 197 -4.24 -16.59 10.82
CA ILE A 197 -5.16 -15.50 10.49
C ILE A 197 -5.34 -14.67 11.76
N VAL A 198 -5.19 -13.35 11.60
CA VAL A 198 -5.35 -12.35 12.64
C VAL A 198 -6.57 -11.50 12.31
N PHE A 199 -7.55 -11.47 13.20
CA PHE A 199 -8.70 -10.57 13.12
C PHE A 199 -8.50 -9.44 14.12
N LEU A 200 -8.50 -8.21 13.63
CA LEU A 200 -8.41 -7.00 14.46
C LEU A 200 -9.77 -6.30 14.41
N SER A 201 -10.47 -6.26 15.55
CA SER A 201 -11.78 -5.63 15.65
C SER A 201 -11.87 -4.62 16.80
N GLY A 202 -12.57 -3.51 16.57
CA GLY A 202 -12.70 -2.43 17.55
C GLY A 202 -11.56 -1.41 17.47
N ALA A 203 -11.03 -1.01 18.64
CA ALA A 203 -9.98 0.01 18.75
C ALA A 203 -8.68 -0.65 19.24
N VAL A 204 -7.76 -0.89 18.31
CA VAL A 204 -6.48 -1.54 18.56
C VAL A 204 -5.37 -0.51 18.39
N VAL A 205 -4.64 -0.21 19.46
CA VAL A 205 -3.59 0.82 19.46
C VAL A 205 -2.26 0.23 19.93
N PHE A 206 -1.23 0.40 19.12
CA PHE A 206 0.15 0.06 19.43
C PHE A 206 0.93 1.37 19.53
N THR A 207 1.43 1.71 20.73
CA THR A 207 2.10 2.99 21.02
C THR A 207 3.59 2.80 21.27
N GLY A 208 4.43 3.02 20.26
CA GLY A 208 5.86 2.72 20.33
C GLY A 208 6.10 1.21 20.32
N GLY A 209 6.78 0.69 19.31
CA GLY A 209 7.07 -0.72 19.22
C GLY A 209 7.08 -1.25 17.79
N ASN A 210 7.06 -2.57 17.66
CA ASN A 210 7.04 -3.24 16.36
C ASN A 210 5.84 -4.18 16.30
N PHE A 211 5.06 -4.05 15.24
CA PHE A 211 4.05 -5.02 14.85
C PHE A 211 4.60 -5.88 13.72
N VAL A 212 4.69 -7.20 13.95
CA VAL A 212 5.15 -8.16 12.95
C VAL A 212 4.13 -9.28 12.81
N ALA A 213 3.68 -9.57 11.60
CA ALA A 213 2.86 -10.74 11.35
C ALA A 213 3.34 -11.50 10.12
N ASN A 214 3.12 -12.81 10.11
CA ASN A 214 3.18 -13.62 8.89
C ASN A 214 1.78 -14.15 8.62
N GLY A 215 1.32 -14.18 7.37
CA GLY A 215 -0.03 -14.65 7.04
C GLY A 215 -1.05 -13.51 6.88
N THR A 216 -2.31 -13.78 7.19
CA THR A 216 -3.41 -12.87 6.86
C THR A 216 -3.83 -12.03 8.06
N ILE A 217 -3.88 -10.72 7.90
CA ILE A 217 -4.49 -9.78 8.84
C ILE A 217 -5.76 -9.23 8.21
N ASN A 218 -6.87 -9.39 8.90
CA ASN A 218 -8.14 -8.76 8.56
C ASN A 218 -8.44 -7.68 9.58
N ILE A 219 -8.53 -6.43 9.13
CA ILE A 219 -9.04 -5.33 9.92
C ILE A 219 -10.54 -5.25 9.65
N GLU A 220 -11.32 -5.61 10.67
CA GLU A 220 -12.75 -5.83 10.54
C GLU A 220 -13.52 -4.53 10.27
N GLN A 221 -14.71 -4.66 9.67
CA GLN A 221 -15.57 -3.53 9.30
C GLN A 221 -15.74 -2.53 10.46
N GLY A 222 -15.48 -1.25 10.17
CA GLY A 222 -15.61 -0.15 11.13
C GLY A 222 -14.56 -0.13 12.24
N SER A 223 -13.53 -0.97 12.16
CA SER A 223 -12.45 -1.01 13.15
C SER A 223 -11.35 -0.02 12.81
N THR A 224 -10.64 0.42 13.85
CA THR A 224 -9.49 1.32 13.72
C THR A 224 -8.28 0.65 14.37
N VAL A 225 -7.22 0.50 13.59
CA VAL A 225 -5.93 -0.01 14.04
C VAL A 225 -4.90 1.10 13.89
N GLU A 226 -4.23 1.43 14.97
CA GLU A 226 -3.21 2.47 15.02
C GLU A 226 -1.88 1.86 15.48
N VAL A 227 -0.82 2.10 14.71
CA VAL A 227 0.53 1.56 14.96
C VAL A 227 1.52 2.72 14.98
N GLU A 228 1.88 3.20 16.16
CA GLU A 228 3.01 4.10 16.36
C GLU A 228 4.31 3.26 16.41
N GLY A 229 4.91 3.01 15.26
CA GLY A 229 6.10 2.16 15.12
C GLY A 229 6.16 1.40 13.81
N ASP A 230 7.09 0.45 13.69
CA ASP A 230 7.24 -0.31 12.45
C ASP A 230 6.12 -1.36 12.31
N PHE A 231 5.51 -1.40 11.13
CA PHE A 231 4.49 -2.36 10.74
C PHE A 231 5.01 -3.27 9.62
N SER A 232 5.14 -4.56 9.91
CA SER A 232 5.75 -5.52 9.00
C SER A 232 4.90 -6.78 8.81
N VAL A 233 4.45 -6.99 7.58
CA VAL A 233 3.81 -8.23 7.11
C VAL A 233 4.55 -8.71 5.85
N PRO A 234 5.77 -9.25 6.00
CA PRO A 234 6.66 -9.54 4.87
C PRO A 234 6.21 -10.72 4.02
N VAL A 235 5.29 -11.55 4.55
CA VAL A 235 4.67 -12.66 3.85
C VAL A 235 3.20 -12.70 4.24
N GLY A 236 2.29 -12.55 3.29
CA GLY A 236 0.85 -12.65 3.53
C GLY A 236 0.04 -11.45 3.04
N LEU A 237 -1.13 -11.25 3.66
CA LEU A 237 -2.13 -10.28 3.21
C LEU A 237 -2.57 -9.39 4.37
N VAL A 238 -2.64 -8.09 4.13
CA VAL A 238 -3.34 -7.12 4.99
C VAL A 238 -4.61 -6.69 4.28
N SER A 239 -5.77 -7.06 4.82
CA SER A 239 -7.09 -6.73 4.27
C SER A 239 -7.80 -5.71 5.17
N LEU A 240 -8.12 -4.56 4.61
CA LEU A 240 -8.93 -3.51 5.25
C LEU A 240 -10.37 -3.66 4.79
N LEU A 241 -11.20 -4.33 5.58
CA LEU A 241 -12.62 -4.53 5.25
C LEU A 241 -13.38 -3.20 5.28
N SER A 242 -14.49 -3.10 4.55
CA SER A 242 -15.17 -1.84 4.28
C SER A 242 -15.36 -0.94 5.52
N GLY A 243 -14.93 0.31 5.40
CA GLY A 243 -15.04 1.32 6.47
C GLY A 243 -14.04 1.16 7.61
N SER A 244 -13.06 0.27 7.50
CA SER A 244 -11.95 0.15 8.45
C SER A 244 -10.86 1.18 8.22
N GLN A 245 -10.01 1.38 9.22
CA GLN A 245 -8.88 2.30 9.17
C GLN A 245 -7.62 1.63 9.71
N LEU A 246 -6.51 1.78 8.97
CA LEU A 246 -5.17 1.44 9.41
C LEU A 246 -4.31 2.71 9.39
N LEU A 247 -3.85 3.13 10.56
CA LEU A 247 -3.00 4.29 10.78
C LEU A 247 -1.63 3.83 11.23
N ILE A 248 -0.57 4.29 10.57
CA ILE A 248 0.80 3.89 10.88
C ILE A 248 1.70 5.11 11.00
N GLU A 249 2.41 5.23 12.12
CA GLU A 249 3.46 6.22 12.35
C GLU A 249 4.83 5.53 12.44
N GLY A 250 5.39 5.09 11.31
CA GLY A 250 6.65 4.33 11.29
C GLY A 250 6.99 3.71 9.93
N SER A 251 7.85 2.69 9.88
CA SER A 251 8.16 2.01 8.62
C SER A 251 7.07 1.02 8.23
N VAL A 252 6.85 0.83 6.93
CA VAL A 252 5.84 -0.11 6.41
C VAL A 252 6.49 -1.09 5.45
N LEU A 253 6.38 -2.39 5.75
CA LEU A 253 6.77 -3.48 4.85
C LEU A 253 5.61 -4.47 4.75
N VAL A 254 4.92 -4.48 3.61
CA VAL A 254 3.77 -5.36 3.39
C VAL A 254 3.94 -6.13 2.09
N ASP A 255 3.70 -7.43 2.14
CA ASP A 255 3.69 -8.27 0.93
C ASP A 255 2.48 -7.89 0.06
N ARG A 256 1.27 -8.17 0.51
CA ARG A 256 0.04 -7.80 -0.19
C ARG A 256 -0.88 -6.97 0.70
N MET A 257 -1.45 -5.92 0.13
CA MET A 257 -2.47 -5.09 0.79
C MET A 257 -3.72 -4.99 -0.07
N GLU A 258 -4.88 -5.21 0.52
CA GLU A 258 -6.20 -5.07 -0.11
C GLU A 258 -7.05 -4.09 0.71
N ILE A 259 -7.55 -3.03 0.08
CA ILE A 259 -8.30 -1.95 0.74
C ILE A 259 -9.69 -1.87 0.13
N GLU A 260 -10.72 -2.22 0.91
CA GLU A 260 -12.11 -2.18 0.43
C GLU A 260 -12.69 -0.76 0.38
N THR A 261 -13.89 -0.64 -0.17
CA THR A 261 -14.68 0.61 -0.25
C THR A 261 -14.79 1.28 1.12
N LEU A 262 -14.66 2.60 1.15
CA LEU A 262 -14.76 3.45 2.34
C LEU A 262 -13.67 3.22 3.40
N SER A 263 -12.73 2.31 3.17
CA SER A 263 -11.62 2.07 4.08
C SER A 263 -10.49 3.08 3.85
N THR A 264 -9.72 3.35 4.90
CA THR A 264 -8.60 4.29 4.87
C THR A 264 -7.30 3.63 5.30
N PHE A 265 -6.27 3.78 4.49
CA PHE A 265 -4.89 3.51 4.89
C PHE A 265 -4.17 4.85 5.03
N ASP A 266 -3.73 5.18 6.24
CA ASP A 266 -2.98 6.40 6.55
C ASP A 266 -1.62 6.01 7.12
N ALA A 267 -0.57 6.54 6.51
CA ALA A 267 0.79 6.28 6.93
C ALA A 267 1.58 7.59 6.95
N THR A 268 2.10 7.94 8.12
CA THR A 268 2.93 9.12 8.34
C THR A 268 4.25 8.68 8.94
N ALA A 269 5.34 9.42 8.72
CA ALA A 269 6.60 9.06 9.34
C ALA A 269 7.52 10.24 9.64
N ASP A 270 8.01 10.31 10.87
CA ASP A 270 8.88 11.41 11.35
C ASP A 270 10.35 11.28 10.92
N SER A 271 10.79 10.07 10.58
CA SER A 271 12.21 9.75 10.32
C SER A 271 12.53 9.42 8.85
N ARG A 272 11.59 9.68 7.94
CA ARG A 272 11.67 9.32 6.51
C ARG A 272 12.09 7.86 6.26
N PRO A 273 11.38 6.87 6.82
CA PRO A 273 11.57 5.47 6.51
C PRO A 273 11.22 5.15 5.04
N ILE A 274 11.43 3.89 4.67
CA ILE A 274 10.98 3.33 3.39
C ILE A 274 9.63 2.65 3.62
N MET A 275 8.70 2.84 2.69
CA MET A 275 7.47 2.07 2.57
C MET A 275 7.57 1.12 1.37
N VAL A 276 7.29 -0.16 1.57
CA VAL A 276 7.36 -1.19 0.52
C VAL A 276 6.09 -2.02 0.48
N PHE A 277 5.52 -2.14 -0.74
CA PHE A 277 4.45 -3.08 -1.09
C PHE A 277 4.92 -4.01 -2.21
N ASN A 278 4.76 -5.33 -2.09
CA ASN A 278 4.88 -6.19 -3.26
C ASN A 278 3.61 -6.10 -4.14
N SER A 279 2.43 -6.03 -3.54
CA SER A 279 1.16 -5.70 -4.20
C SER A 279 0.28 -4.79 -3.33
N ILE A 280 -0.39 -3.84 -3.95
CA ILE A 280 -1.43 -3.03 -3.32
C ILE A 280 -2.66 -2.92 -4.24
N GLU A 281 -3.81 -3.28 -3.71
CA GLU A 281 -5.09 -3.25 -4.41
C GLU A 281 -6.07 -2.40 -3.60
N SER A 282 -6.82 -1.52 -4.27
CA SER A 282 -7.82 -0.69 -3.59
C SER A 282 -9.10 -0.58 -4.41
N ALA A 283 -10.23 -0.71 -3.73
CA ALA A 283 -11.54 -0.56 -4.32
C ALA A 283 -11.90 0.93 -4.53
N PRO A 284 -12.85 1.25 -5.42
CA PRO A 284 -13.36 2.61 -5.58
C PRO A 284 -13.85 3.19 -4.24
N GLY A 285 -13.58 4.47 -3.97
CA GLY A 285 -13.99 5.13 -2.73
C GLY A 285 -13.18 4.75 -1.48
N SER A 286 -12.14 3.93 -1.60
CA SER A 286 -11.07 3.84 -0.59
C SER A 286 -10.17 5.07 -0.64
N SER A 287 -9.43 5.32 0.45
CA SER A 287 -8.46 6.42 0.53
C SER A 287 -7.11 5.93 1.05
N ILE A 288 -6.03 6.34 0.38
CA ILE A 288 -4.65 6.10 0.80
C ILE A 288 -3.99 7.46 1.03
N TYR A 289 -3.46 7.68 2.23
CA TYR A 289 -2.70 8.87 2.60
C TYR A 289 -1.30 8.44 3.05
N ILE A 290 -0.27 9.00 2.42
CA ILE A 290 1.11 8.70 2.76
C ILE A 290 1.87 10.02 2.89
N SER A 291 2.52 10.26 4.03
CA SER A 291 3.25 11.51 4.27
C SER A 291 4.65 11.33 4.86
N GLU A 292 5.59 12.15 4.40
CA GLU A 292 6.96 12.27 4.96
C GLU A 292 7.83 11.00 4.87
N TYR A 293 7.59 10.12 3.89
CA TYR A 293 8.45 8.98 3.60
C TYR A 293 9.61 9.37 2.69
N ARG A 294 10.79 8.75 2.88
CA ARG A 294 11.90 8.94 1.93
C ARG A 294 11.54 8.35 0.57
N LEU A 295 10.96 7.16 0.57
CA LEU A 295 10.65 6.40 -0.63
C LEU A 295 9.44 5.50 -0.38
N ILE A 296 8.49 5.56 -1.29
CA ILE A 296 7.38 4.63 -1.43
C ILE A 296 7.68 3.74 -2.63
N ASN A 297 7.62 2.42 -2.47
CA ASN A 297 7.86 1.46 -3.54
C ASN A 297 6.73 0.42 -3.58
N ALA A 298 5.89 0.50 -4.62
CA ALA A 298 4.82 -0.45 -4.90
C ALA A 298 5.12 -1.18 -6.22
N LYS A 299 5.37 -2.48 -6.17
CA LYS A 299 5.81 -3.27 -7.35
C LYS A 299 4.69 -3.71 -8.28
N SER A 300 3.49 -3.90 -7.73
CA SER A 300 2.25 -4.23 -8.43
C SER A 300 1.15 -3.39 -7.80
N CYS A 301 0.33 -2.73 -8.60
CA CYS A 301 -0.74 -1.88 -8.08
C CYS A 301 -2.02 -1.95 -8.92
N ASP A 302 -3.17 -2.12 -8.27
CA ASP A 302 -4.50 -1.86 -8.84
C ASP A 302 -5.27 -0.95 -7.88
N ILE A 303 -5.00 0.35 -7.98
CA ILE A 303 -5.53 1.36 -7.06
C ILE A 303 -6.69 2.08 -7.75
N GLN A 304 -7.92 1.73 -7.40
CA GLN A 304 -9.13 2.35 -7.93
C GLN A 304 -9.66 3.49 -7.02
N GLY A 305 -9.22 3.50 -5.75
CA GLY A 305 -9.44 4.62 -4.83
C GLY A 305 -8.46 5.78 -5.04
N ALA A 306 -8.58 6.81 -4.21
CA ALA A 306 -7.67 7.95 -4.25
C ALA A 306 -6.39 7.65 -3.47
N ILE A 307 -5.22 7.96 -4.05
CA ILE A 307 -3.93 7.93 -3.36
C ILE A 307 -3.30 9.32 -3.31
N ASN A 308 -3.03 9.78 -2.09
CA ASN A 308 -2.46 11.09 -1.79
C ASN A 308 -1.09 10.91 -1.13
N ILE A 309 -0.06 11.46 -1.75
CA ILE A 309 1.32 11.42 -1.25
C ILE A 309 1.78 12.83 -0.91
N PHE A 310 2.31 13.03 0.29
CA PHE A 310 2.87 14.30 0.74
C PHE A 310 4.36 14.17 1.05
N GLY A 311 5.19 15.09 0.54
CA GLY A 311 6.57 15.20 0.99
C GLY A 311 7.42 13.94 0.77
N SER A 312 7.12 13.14 -0.25
CA SER A 312 7.79 11.85 -0.50
C SER A 312 8.22 11.68 -1.97
N SER A 313 9.14 10.75 -2.22
CA SER A 313 9.40 10.20 -3.57
C SER A 313 8.68 8.85 -3.71
N ALA A 314 8.24 8.52 -4.92
CA ALA A 314 7.43 7.31 -5.14
C ALA A 314 7.86 6.55 -6.40
N ILE A 315 7.77 5.23 -6.32
CA ILE A 315 7.97 4.30 -7.44
C ILE A 315 6.76 3.37 -7.48
N PHE A 316 6.04 3.40 -8.59
CA PHE A 316 4.95 2.49 -8.91
C PHE A 316 5.32 1.66 -10.13
N SER A 317 5.10 0.36 -10.05
CA SER A 317 5.33 -0.57 -11.14
C SER A 317 4.11 -1.44 -11.37
N GLN A 318 3.88 -1.82 -12.62
CA GLN A 318 2.93 -2.84 -13.08
C GLN A 318 1.50 -2.68 -12.55
N GLY A 319 0.61 -2.13 -13.38
CA GLY A 319 -0.83 -2.18 -13.13
C GLY A 319 -1.53 -0.87 -13.41
N ARG A 320 -2.50 -0.50 -12.58
CA ARG A 320 -3.38 0.66 -12.79
C ARG A 320 -3.49 1.53 -11.55
N ILE A 321 -3.53 2.84 -11.76
CA ILE A 321 -3.86 3.83 -10.73
C ILE A 321 -4.90 4.78 -11.30
N SER A 322 -6.05 4.92 -10.64
CA SER A 322 -7.10 5.81 -11.10
C SER A 322 -6.84 7.27 -10.76
N ASP A 323 -6.43 7.58 -9.53
CA ASP A 323 -6.15 8.97 -9.14
C ASP A 323 -4.94 9.06 -8.20
N LEU A 324 -3.86 9.67 -8.71
CA LEU A 324 -2.62 9.89 -7.97
C LEU A 324 -2.39 11.38 -7.75
N THR A 325 -2.45 11.81 -6.49
CA THR A 325 -2.09 13.17 -6.10
C THR A 325 -0.77 13.18 -5.32
N VAL A 326 0.20 13.97 -5.77
CA VAL A 326 1.49 14.14 -5.10
C VAL A 326 1.72 15.60 -4.74
N THR A 327 1.63 15.91 -3.45
CA THR A 327 1.84 17.27 -2.93
C THR A 327 3.26 17.41 -2.38
N ASN A 328 3.97 18.46 -2.82
CA ASN A 328 5.37 18.72 -2.44
C ASN A 328 6.31 17.52 -2.68
N PRO A 329 6.40 16.98 -3.90
CA PRO A 329 7.34 15.90 -4.21
C PRO A 329 8.78 16.30 -3.85
N VAL A 330 9.51 15.39 -3.18
CA VAL A 330 10.89 15.66 -2.70
C VAL A 330 11.89 15.65 -3.85
N SER A 331 11.75 14.72 -4.79
CA SER A 331 12.68 14.59 -5.92
C SER A 331 12.02 14.03 -7.17
N TYR A 332 11.42 12.83 -7.08
CA TYR A 332 10.90 12.16 -8.26
C TYR A 332 9.69 11.26 -7.98
N VAL A 333 8.94 10.99 -9.05
CA VAL A 333 7.92 9.95 -9.13
C VAL A 333 8.28 9.08 -10.34
N VAL A 334 8.35 7.76 -10.18
CA VAL A 334 8.60 6.81 -11.29
C VAL A 334 7.36 5.95 -11.49
N LEU A 335 6.90 5.87 -12.74
CA LEU A 335 5.78 5.04 -13.18
C LEU A 335 6.27 4.06 -14.24
N THR A 336 6.37 2.78 -13.91
CA THR A 336 6.88 1.74 -14.81
C THR A 336 5.77 0.76 -15.22
N SER A 337 5.38 0.76 -16.49
CA SER A 337 4.29 -0.07 -17.02
C SER A 337 2.96 0.14 -16.27
N ILE A 338 2.55 1.41 -16.16
CA ILE A 338 1.35 1.83 -15.44
C ILE A 338 0.29 2.37 -16.41
N SER A 339 -0.97 2.00 -16.18
CA SER A 339 -2.13 2.72 -16.69
C SER A 339 -2.59 3.74 -15.64
N LEU A 340 -2.47 5.02 -15.94
CA LEU A 340 -2.80 6.12 -15.03
C LEU A 340 -3.96 6.92 -15.57
N ASP A 341 -5.09 7.00 -14.87
CA ASP A 341 -6.24 7.76 -15.35
C ASP A 341 -6.09 9.27 -15.04
N SER A 342 -5.63 9.62 -13.83
CA SER A 342 -5.39 10.98 -13.35
C SER A 342 -4.11 11.08 -12.52
N PHE A 343 -3.32 12.11 -12.77
CA PHE A 343 -2.19 12.54 -11.96
C PHE A 343 -2.24 14.04 -11.72
N SER A 344 -2.12 14.44 -10.46
CA SER A 344 -1.98 15.83 -10.07
C SER A 344 -0.78 15.96 -9.14
N ALA A 345 0.17 16.81 -9.49
CA ALA A 345 1.26 17.13 -8.60
C ALA A 345 1.44 18.63 -8.47
N ASN A 346 1.40 19.09 -7.23
CA ASN A 346 1.48 20.50 -6.89
C ASN A 346 2.57 20.72 -5.83
N LYS A 347 3.44 21.68 -6.10
CA LYS A 347 4.44 22.15 -5.15
C LYS A 347 3.95 23.46 -4.54
N THR A 348 3.51 23.41 -3.29
CA THR A 348 2.91 24.54 -2.58
C THR A 348 3.94 25.56 -2.10
N TYR A 349 5.20 25.13 -1.92
CA TYR A 349 6.28 25.99 -1.46
C TYR A 349 7.01 26.67 -2.62
N ALA A 350 7.32 27.96 -2.46
CA ALA A 350 8.02 28.83 -3.42
C ALA A 350 9.49 28.43 -3.72
N THR A 351 9.87 27.19 -3.46
CA THR A 351 11.17 26.64 -3.83
C THR A 351 11.19 26.40 -5.34
N LYS A 352 12.20 26.94 -6.03
CA LYS A 352 12.39 26.82 -7.49
C LYS A 352 12.70 25.41 -7.98
N ASP A 353 12.84 24.43 -7.09
CA ASP A 353 13.30 23.10 -7.47
C ASP A 353 12.18 22.36 -8.22
N LEU A 354 12.46 21.98 -9.46
CA LEU A 354 11.60 21.12 -10.26
C LEU A 354 11.67 19.69 -9.72
N TYR A 355 10.57 18.95 -9.77
CA TYR A 355 10.59 17.50 -9.59
C TYR A 355 10.53 16.81 -10.96
N THR A 356 10.91 15.53 -11.01
CA THR A 356 10.85 14.75 -12.25
C THR A 356 9.84 13.62 -12.14
N LEU A 357 8.91 13.57 -13.09
CA LEU A 357 8.04 12.42 -13.34
C LEU A 357 8.69 11.56 -14.42
N PHE A 358 9.17 10.38 -14.04
CA PHE A 358 9.69 9.37 -14.95
C PHE A 358 8.59 8.40 -15.36
N ILE A 359 8.44 8.18 -16.65
CA ILE A 359 7.54 7.17 -17.20
C ILE A 359 8.39 6.17 -17.97
N GLU A 360 8.29 4.91 -17.57
CA GLU A 360 9.08 3.81 -18.10
C GLU A 360 8.17 2.62 -18.49
N GLY A 361 8.69 1.69 -19.29
CA GLY A 361 7.93 0.51 -19.70
C GLY A 361 6.77 0.83 -20.65
N SER A 362 5.76 -0.04 -20.72
CA SER A 362 4.58 0.18 -21.57
C SER A 362 3.45 0.79 -20.77
N SER A 363 3.21 2.09 -20.95
CA SER A 363 2.34 2.89 -20.08
C SER A 363 1.23 3.58 -20.87
N ARG A 364 0.08 3.79 -20.21
CA ARG A 364 -1.05 4.55 -20.73
C ARG A 364 -1.36 5.68 -19.76
N LEU A 365 -1.49 6.89 -20.26
CA LEU A 365 -1.71 8.07 -19.41
C LEU A 365 -2.97 8.80 -19.84
N GLY A 366 -3.80 9.17 -18.86
CA GLY A 366 -4.94 10.06 -19.00
C GLY A 366 -4.57 11.51 -18.70
N ALA A 367 -5.23 12.12 -17.73
CA ALA A 367 -4.96 13.49 -17.31
C ALA A 367 -3.70 13.58 -16.44
N ILE A 368 -2.77 14.46 -16.79
CA ILE A 368 -1.54 14.73 -16.04
C ILE A 368 -1.41 16.24 -15.85
N ASN A 369 -1.56 16.69 -14.62
CA ASN A 369 -1.20 18.04 -14.21
C ASN A 369 0.11 17.99 -13.40
N ALA A 370 1.22 18.18 -14.09
CA ALA A 370 2.56 18.20 -13.54
C ALA A 370 3.12 19.64 -13.45
N THR A 371 2.36 20.56 -12.84
CA THR A 371 2.78 21.96 -12.69
C THR A 371 4.12 22.05 -11.94
N ASN A 372 5.09 22.80 -12.50
CA ASN A 372 6.47 22.89 -11.99
C ASN A 372 7.23 21.53 -11.97
N GLY A 373 6.83 20.60 -12.85
CA GLY A 373 7.47 19.30 -13.04
C GLY A 373 8.07 19.14 -14.43
N ILE A 374 9.12 18.33 -14.52
CA ILE A 374 9.69 17.82 -15.77
C ILE A 374 9.13 16.42 -15.97
N ILE A 375 8.61 16.12 -17.17
CA ILE A 375 8.23 14.76 -17.55
C ILE A 375 9.35 14.17 -18.41
N GLN A 376 9.86 13.00 -18.02
CA GLN A 376 10.82 12.23 -18.80
C GLN A 376 10.25 10.85 -19.12
N VAL A 377 10.18 10.52 -20.41
CA VAL A 377 9.62 9.26 -20.89
C VAL A 377 10.71 8.41 -21.50
N ASN A 378 10.95 7.24 -20.92
CA ASN A 378 11.85 6.19 -21.39
C ASN A 378 11.05 4.88 -21.50
N SER A 379 10.02 4.88 -22.35
CA SER A 379 9.01 3.83 -22.43
C SER A 379 9.15 3.02 -23.72
N ALA A 380 8.78 1.73 -23.69
CA ALA A 380 8.69 0.94 -24.93
C ALA A 380 7.46 1.36 -25.77
N SER A 381 6.38 1.72 -25.09
CA SER A 381 5.16 2.26 -25.69
C SER A 381 4.49 3.21 -24.70
N LEU A 382 4.11 4.39 -25.18
CA LEU A 382 3.35 5.39 -24.47
C LEU A 382 2.05 5.64 -25.25
N ASP A 383 0.91 5.34 -24.64
CA ASP A 383 -0.40 5.60 -25.23
C ASP A 383 -1.08 6.79 -24.53
N LEU A 384 -1.31 7.85 -25.29
CA LEU A 384 -2.00 9.07 -24.85
C LEU A 384 -3.31 9.15 -25.63
N TYR A 385 -4.41 8.79 -24.97
CA TYR A 385 -5.75 8.79 -25.56
C TYR A 385 -6.73 9.54 -24.67
N ASN A 386 -7.34 10.61 -25.19
CA ASN A 386 -8.09 11.58 -24.39
C ASN A 386 -7.26 12.15 -23.21
N ALA A 387 -5.95 12.30 -23.43
CA ALA A 387 -5.02 12.76 -22.40
C ALA A 387 -4.92 14.29 -22.41
N GLU A 388 -4.84 14.89 -21.22
CA GLU A 388 -4.54 16.30 -21.02
C GLU A 388 -3.27 16.39 -20.17
N ILE A 389 -2.17 16.84 -20.74
CA ILE A 389 -0.86 16.88 -20.09
C ILE A 389 -0.39 18.32 -19.97
N ILE A 390 -0.14 18.78 -18.75
CA ILE A 390 0.41 20.10 -18.46
C ILE A 390 1.71 19.92 -17.66
N ALA A 391 2.83 20.42 -18.18
CA ALA A 391 4.14 20.29 -17.52
C ALA A 391 5.07 21.45 -17.87
N THR A 392 6.16 21.65 -17.11
CA THR A 392 7.15 22.69 -17.43
C THR A 392 7.96 22.35 -18.68
N SER A 393 8.39 21.10 -18.81
CA SER A 393 9.05 20.56 -19.99
C SER A 393 8.78 19.06 -20.11
N ILE A 394 8.68 18.56 -21.34
CA ILE A 394 8.47 17.14 -21.64
C ILE A 394 9.59 16.66 -22.54
N SER A 395 10.23 15.56 -22.16
CA SER A 395 11.27 14.90 -22.96
C SER A 395 10.95 13.43 -23.15
N ILE A 396 10.86 13.01 -24.41
CA ILE A 396 10.55 11.64 -24.81
C ILE A 396 11.79 11.07 -25.52
N GLY A 397 12.36 10.04 -24.89
CA GLY A 397 13.62 9.43 -25.29
C GLY A 397 13.50 8.39 -26.41
N ALA A 398 14.67 7.96 -26.86
CA ALA A 398 14.81 7.09 -28.04
C ALA A 398 14.20 5.70 -27.82
N GLY A 399 13.65 5.14 -28.90
CA GLY A 399 12.98 3.83 -28.88
C GLY A 399 11.55 3.84 -28.35
N THR A 400 11.03 5.02 -27.95
CA THR A 400 9.65 5.17 -27.49
C THR A 400 8.66 5.20 -28.65
N ASN A 401 7.65 4.32 -28.61
CA ASN A 401 6.49 4.40 -29.50
C ASN A 401 5.39 5.22 -28.83
N VAL A 402 5.11 6.42 -29.33
CA VAL A 402 4.08 7.32 -28.80
C VAL A 402 2.85 7.27 -29.68
N SER A 403 1.69 6.95 -29.10
CA SER A 403 0.38 7.07 -29.75
C SER A 403 -0.32 8.32 -29.18
N LEU A 404 -0.73 9.24 -30.07
CA LEU A 404 -1.48 10.44 -29.74
C LEU A 404 -2.89 10.32 -30.31
N GLY A 405 -3.92 10.38 -29.49
CA GLY A 405 -5.31 10.40 -29.94
C GLY A 405 -6.17 11.30 -29.08
N ASN A 406 -6.76 12.35 -29.67
CA ASN A 406 -7.55 13.35 -28.94
C ASN A 406 -6.80 13.88 -27.72
N THR A 407 -5.51 14.20 -27.91
CA THR A 407 -4.59 14.56 -26.83
C THR A 407 -4.31 16.06 -26.85
N TYR A 408 -4.26 16.66 -25.67
CA TYR A 408 -3.80 18.02 -25.44
C TYR A 408 -2.53 17.99 -24.58
N ILE A 409 -1.43 18.57 -25.07
CA ILE A 409 -0.19 18.71 -24.31
C ILE A 409 0.18 20.19 -24.25
N GLU A 410 0.44 20.71 -23.06
CA GLU A 410 0.92 22.07 -22.83
C GLU A 410 2.23 22.04 -22.03
N SER A 411 3.28 22.58 -22.65
CA SER A 411 4.59 22.72 -22.03
C SER A 411 5.38 23.86 -22.65
N ASN A 412 6.43 24.34 -21.99
CA ASN A 412 7.31 25.32 -22.66
C ASN A 412 8.08 24.64 -23.80
N ASP A 413 8.60 23.45 -23.52
CA ASP A 413 9.41 22.64 -24.42
C ASP A 413 8.90 21.20 -24.44
N ILE A 414 8.59 20.69 -25.63
CA ILE A 414 8.17 19.31 -25.90
C ILE A 414 9.18 18.70 -26.87
N SER A 415 10.02 17.80 -26.38
CA SER A 415 11.09 17.18 -27.17
C SER A 415 10.83 15.68 -27.39
N PHE A 416 10.87 15.27 -28.65
CA PHE A 416 10.89 13.88 -29.08
C PHE A 416 12.25 13.59 -29.71
N SER A 417 13.03 12.70 -29.10
CA SER A 417 14.37 12.35 -29.59
C SER A 417 14.48 10.85 -29.82
N GLY A 418 14.56 10.42 -31.09
CA GLY A 418 14.64 9.00 -31.46
C GLY A 418 13.34 8.22 -31.27
N ALA A 419 12.19 8.89 -31.24
CA ALA A 419 10.87 8.30 -30.98
C ALA A 419 10.11 7.98 -32.28
N SER A 420 9.12 7.08 -32.19
CA SER A 420 8.13 6.85 -33.24
C SER A 420 6.77 7.36 -32.77
N ILE A 421 6.27 8.42 -33.40
CA ILE A 421 5.05 9.13 -33.03
C ILE A 421 3.97 8.77 -34.05
N LEU A 422 2.83 8.25 -33.57
CA LEU A 422 1.66 7.93 -34.37
C LEU A 422 0.48 8.79 -33.92
N LEU A 423 -0.05 9.60 -34.83
CA LEU A 423 -1.27 10.36 -34.61
C LEU A 423 -2.48 9.54 -35.05
N THR A 424 -3.25 9.06 -34.08
CA THR A 424 -4.44 8.21 -34.27
C THR A 424 -5.74 9.01 -34.35
N GLN A 425 -5.79 10.20 -33.75
CA GLN A 425 -6.88 11.18 -33.85
C GLN A 425 -6.29 12.59 -33.71
N ASP A 426 -7.08 13.62 -34.02
CA ASP A 426 -6.68 15.02 -33.87
C ASP A 426 -6.07 15.29 -32.49
N SER A 427 -4.94 16.02 -32.43
CA SER A 427 -4.27 16.34 -31.17
C SER A 427 -3.64 17.73 -31.23
N THR A 428 -3.51 18.36 -30.06
CA THR A 428 -2.95 19.71 -29.91
C THR A 428 -1.73 19.69 -29.01
N LEU A 429 -0.64 20.29 -29.47
CA LEU A 429 0.58 20.53 -28.68
C LEU A 429 0.75 22.05 -28.53
N VAL A 430 0.97 22.54 -27.31
CA VAL A 430 1.18 23.96 -27.00
C VAL A 430 2.56 24.11 -26.40
N GLY A 431 3.39 24.96 -27.00
CA GLY A 431 4.81 25.07 -26.68
C GLY A 431 5.72 24.96 -27.90
N THR A 432 7.03 25.01 -27.66
CA THR A 432 8.04 24.67 -28.67
C THR A 432 8.11 23.15 -28.79
N VAL A 433 7.84 22.62 -29.98
CA VAL A 433 7.87 21.18 -30.26
C VAL A 433 9.11 20.86 -31.10
N ASP A 434 10.04 20.09 -30.55
CA ASP A 434 11.24 19.60 -31.24
C ASP A 434 11.13 18.09 -31.50
N ILE A 435 11.11 17.70 -32.77
CA ILE A 435 11.08 16.31 -33.23
C ILE A 435 12.42 16.01 -33.90
N SER A 436 13.36 15.45 -33.14
CA SER A 436 14.73 15.15 -33.58
C SER A 436 14.95 13.65 -33.75
N THR A 437 15.57 13.23 -34.86
CA THR A 437 15.87 11.80 -35.16
C THR A 437 14.66 10.86 -35.03
N SER A 438 13.44 11.39 -35.20
CA SER A 438 12.18 10.71 -34.87
C SER A 438 11.30 10.53 -36.11
N LEU A 439 10.40 9.55 -36.05
CA LEU A 439 9.35 9.34 -37.06
C LEU A 439 8.05 9.97 -36.56
N LEU A 440 7.43 10.82 -37.37
CA LEU A 440 6.05 11.28 -37.16
C LEU A 440 5.16 10.69 -38.26
N SER A 441 4.17 9.89 -37.88
CA SER A 441 3.17 9.32 -38.78
C SER A 441 1.78 9.89 -38.47
N ILE A 442 1.16 10.51 -39.47
CA ILE A 442 -0.20 11.07 -39.37
C ILE A 442 -1.16 10.20 -40.16
N GLY A 443 -2.10 9.59 -39.44
CA GLY A 443 -3.16 8.77 -40.00
C GLY A 443 -4.17 9.56 -40.84
N THR A 444 -5.08 8.83 -41.47
CA THR A 444 -6.07 9.39 -42.39
C THR A 444 -7.04 10.32 -41.68
N SER A 445 -7.18 11.54 -42.18
CA SER A 445 -8.10 12.57 -41.66
C SER A 445 -7.75 13.12 -40.26
N ASN A 446 -6.53 12.84 -39.76
CA ASN A 446 -6.07 13.37 -38.49
C ASN A 446 -5.30 14.69 -38.67
N GLN A 447 -5.41 15.58 -37.70
CA GLN A 447 -4.71 16.88 -37.67
C GLN A 447 -3.87 17.02 -36.41
N LEU A 448 -2.61 17.42 -36.61
CA LEU A 448 -1.74 17.89 -35.53
C LEU A 448 -1.79 19.42 -35.50
N GLU A 449 -2.35 19.99 -34.43
CA GLU A 449 -2.24 21.41 -34.14
C GLU A 449 -1.04 21.66 -33.21
N VAL A 450 -0.17 22.60 -33.58
CA VAL A 450 0.92 23.08 -32.73
C VAL A 450 0.75 24.57 -32.48
N ARG A 451 0.62 24.98 -31.22
CA ARG A 451 0.57 26.38 -30.78
C ARG A 451 1.92 26.80 -30.23
N GLY A 452 2.80 27.15 -31.14
CA GLY A 452 4.20 27.47 -30.88
C GLY A 452 5.03 27.11 -32.11
N ASP A 453 6.34 26.97 -31.92
CA ASP A 453 7.25 26.56 -33.00
C ASP A 453 7.27 25.03 -33.14
N LEU A 454 7.33 24.54 -34.38
CA LEU A 454 7.50 23.11 -34.69
C LEU A 454 8.81 22.93 -35.47
N LEU A 455 9.76 22.26 -34.82
CA LEU A 455 11.12 22.07 -35.30
C LEU A 455 11.36 20.58 -35.58
N PHE A 456 11.84 20.25 -36.78
CA PHE A 456 12.31 18.91 -37.10
C PHE A 456 13.83 18.91 -37.27
N GLY A 457 14.50 18.14 -36.42
CA GLY A 457 15.95 17.96 -36.48
C GLY A 457 16.41 17.02 -37.61
N PRO A 458 17.74 16.84 -37.76
CA PRO A 458 18.32 15.91 -38.71
C PRO A 458 17.81 14.48 -38.52
N GLN A 459 17.73 13.73 -39.61
CA GLN A 459 17.28 12.32 -39.64
C GLN A 459 15.80 12.10 -39.28
N SER A 460 15.04 13.14 -38.92
CA SER A 460 13.61 13.00 -38.73
C SER A 460 12.89 12.64 -40.04
N ILE A 461 11.81 11.89 -39.92
CA ILE A 461 10.96 11.44 -41.03
C ILE A 461 9.51 11.83 -40.71
N VAL A 462 8.81 12.39 -41.69
CA VAL A 462 7.38 12.70 -41.58
C VAL A 462 6.62 11.91 -42.66
N ASP A 463 5.66 11.11 -42.22
CA ASP A 463 4.75 10.32 -43.07
C ASP A 463 3.31 10.80 -42.87
N ILE A 464 2.68 11.31 -43.91
CA ILE A 464 1.28 11.76 -43.87
C ILE A 464 0.45 10.89 -44.81
N VAL A 465 -0.61 10.26 -44.29
CA VAL A 465 -1.57 9.50 -45.10
C VAL A 465 -2.83 10.32 -45.32
N VAL A 466 -3.13 10.61 -46.58
CA VAL A 466 -4.28 11.45 -46.98
C VAL A 466 -5.30 10.61 -47.74
N THR A 467 -6.54 10.57 -47.25
CA THR A 467 -7.66 9.85 -47.88
C THR A 467 -8.33 10.64 -48.99
N ALA A 468 -8.44 11.96 -48.85
CA ALA A 468 -9.07 12.81 -49.84
C ALA A 468 -8.31 14.13 -50.02
N PRO A 469 -8.28 14.69 -51.25
CA PRO A 469 -7.75 16.02 -51.48
C PRO A 469 -8.40 17.05 -50.56
N ASN A 470 -7.59 17.78 -49.80
CA ASN A 470 -8.07 18.82 -48.91
C ASN A 470 -7.84 20.21 -49.51
N THR A 471 -8.92 20.81 -49.98
CA THR A 471 -8.90 22.14 -50.60
C THR A 471 -9.10 23.27 -49.60
N ASN A 472 -9.41 22.95 -48.33
CA ASN A 472 -9.53 23.95 -47.28
C ASN A 472 -8.22 24.04 -46.48
N PRO A 473 -7.51 25.18 -46.52
CA PRO A 473 -6.27 25.35 -45.76
C PRO A 473 -6.44 25.07 -44.27
N SER A 474 -7.59 25.40 -43.67
CA SER A 474 -7.85 25.22 -42.23
C SER A 474 -7.97 23.75 -41.80
N LEU A 475 -7.85 22.81 -42.72
CA LEU A 475 -7.95 21.38 -42.47
C LEU A 475 -6.60 20.66 -42.72
N SER A 476 -5.49 21.41 -42.90
CA SER A 476 -4.17 20.83 -43.14
C SER A 476 -3.79 19.80 -42.08
N SER A 477 -3.13 18.71 -42.48
CA SER A 477 -2.70 17.65 -41.55
C SER A 477 -1.78 18.15 -40.44
N ILE A 478 -1.00 19.20 -40.70
CA ILE A 478 -0.18 19.89 -39.70
C ILE A 478 -0.51 21.38 -39.73
N ASN A 479 -0.96 21.93 -38.60
CA ASN A 479 -1.29 23.35 -38.45
C ASN A 479 -0.45 23.96 -37.33
N VAL A 480 0.37 24.97 -37.64
CA VAL A 480 1.37 25.56 -36.74
C VAL A 480 1.07 27.04 -36.50
N GLN A 481 0.81 27.44 -35.26
CA GLN A 481 0.65 28.84 -34.87
C GLN A 481 1.99 29.46 -34.43
N GLY A 482 3.01 29.32 -35.29
CA GLY A 482 4.37 29.76 -35.06
C GLY A 482 5.23 29.43 -36.28
N ASN A 483 6.53 29.25 -36.08
CA ASN A 483 7.45 28.87 -37.14
C ASN A 483 7.44 27.35 -37.36
N PHE A 484 7.57 26.95 -38.62
CA PHE A 484 7.81 25.57 -39.02
C PHE A 484 9.20 25.46 -39.63
N GLU A 485 10.07 24.67 -39.03
CA GLU A 485 11.42 24.40 -39.54
C GLU A 485 11.62 22.90 -39.77
N PHE A 486 12.04 22.53 -40.99
CA PHE A 486 12.30 21.15 -41.36
C PHE A 486 13.73 20.92 -41.88
N THR A 487 14.53 20.23 -41.08
CA THR A 487 15.88 19.74 -41.44
C THR A 487 15.95 18.20 -41.51
N GLY A 488 14.78 17.54 -41.55
CA GLY A 488 14.66 16.09 -41.62
C GLY A 488 15.08 15.50 -42.97
N THR A 489 15.20 14.17 -43.02
CA THR A 489 15.69 13.45 -44.22
C THR A 489 14.61 13.11 -45.23
N SER A 490 13.37 12.92 -44.78
CA SER A 490 12.27 12.50 -45.65
C SER A 490 10.95 13.12 -45.21
N PHE A 491 10.22 13.67 -46.18
CA PHE A 491 8.85 14.13 -46.02
C PHE A 491 7.97 13.43 -47.04
N ASN A 492 7.17 12.48 -46.58
CA ASN A 492 6.38 11.58 -47.43
C ASN A 492 4.89 11.88 -47.29
N ILE A 493 4.20 12.00 -48.42
CA ILE A 493 2.75 12.14 -48.48
C ILE A 493 2.20 10.97 -49.29
N GLN A 494 1.39 10.14 -48.64
CA GLN A 494 0.72 9.00 -49.25
C GLN A 494 -0.74 9.35 -49.54
N SER A 495 -1.17 9.18 -50.79
CA SER A 495 -2.58 9.33 -51.18
C SER A 495 -3.22 7.94 -51.28
N LEU A 496 -4.30 7.68 -50.55
CA LEU A 496 -5.03 6.39 -50.63
C LEU A 496 -6.07 6.35 -51.76
N SER A 497 -6.41 7.50 -52.34
CA SER A 497 -7.39 7.61 -53.42
C SER A 497 -6.69 7.84 -54.77
N ALA A 498 -7.10 7.09 -55.79
CA ALA A 498 -6.81 7.42 -57.18
C ALA A 498 -7.49 8.75 -57.53
N VAL A 499 -6.77 9.87 -57.35
CA VAL A 499 -7.33 11.21 -57.59
C VAL A 499 -7.65 11.32 -59.07
N SER A 500 -8.93 11.46 -59.39
CA SER A 500 -9.42 11.57 -60.77
C SER A 500 -9.02 12.92 -61.37
N ARG A 501 -7.85 12.99 -62.03
CA ARG A 501 -7.36 13.95 -63.07
C ARG A 501 -7.62 15.47 -62.90
N LEU A 502 -8.23 15.95 -61.84
CA LEU A 502 -8.42 17.37 -61.55
C LEU A 502 -7.24 17.85 -60.70
N GLN A 503 -6.60 18.93 -61.13
CA GLN A 503 -5.51 19.60 -60.41
C GLN A 503 -6.06 20.22 -59.12
N THR A 504 -6.21 19.43 -58.06
CA THR A 504 -6.54 19.93 -56.74
C THR A 504 -5.25 20.24 -55.98
N ILE A 505 -5.10 21.50 -55.58
CA ILE A 505 -4.09 21.95 -54.64
C ILE A 505 -4.50 21.43 -53.26
N ASN A 506 -3.61 20.68 -52.62
CA ASN A 506 -3.82 20.16 -51.28
C ASN A 506 -2.87 20.83 -50.29
N TYR A 507 -3.39 21.17 -49.12
CA TYR A 507 -2.62 21.78 -48.04
C TYR A 507 -2.13 20.70 -47.09
N ALA A 508 -0.80 20.47 -47.06
CA ALA A 508 -0.19 19.53 -46.12
C ALA A 508 0.15 20.22 -44.79
N ILE A 509 0.66 21.46 -44.89
CA ILE A 509 1.10 22.26 -43.74
C ILE A 509 0.56 23.69 -43.89
N GLN A 510 0.08 24.24 -42.77
CA GLN A 510 -0.20 25.64 -42.59
C GLN A 510 0.63 26.19 -41.42
N ALA A 511 1.22 27.37 -41.59
CA ALA A 511 1.93 28.08 -40.51
C ALA A 511 1.56 29.58 -40.48
N THR A 512 1.46 30.18 -39.30
CA THR A 512 1.34 31.65 -39.14
C THR A 512 2.69 32.37 -39.19
N GLY A 513 3.77 31.70 -38.79
CA GLY A 513 5.15 32.15 -38.93
C GLY A 513 5.78 31.68 -40.24
N ASP A 514 7.12 31.63 -40.25
CA ASP A 514 7.87 31.22 -41.43
C ASP A 514 7.83 29.68 -41.63
N ILE A 515 7.83 29.25 -42.90
CA ILE A 515 8.05 27.85 -43.27
C ILE A 515 9.46 27.76 -43.88
N SER A 516 10.37 27.13 -43.16
CA SER A 516 11.74 26.84 -43.59
C SER A 516 11.92 25.35 -43.84
N ILE A 517 12.40 24.97 -45.01
CA ILE A 517 12.72 23.58 -45.34
C ILE A 517 14.08 23.56 -46.02
N ASP A 518 15.04 22.75 -45.51
CA ASP A 518 16.35 22.58 -46.15
C ASP A 518 16.25 21.56 -47.31
N PRO A 519 16.27 22.02 -48.58
CA PRO A 519 16.13 21.14 -49.73
C PRO A 519 17.39 20.31 -50.01
N THR A 520 18.52 20.61 -49.37
CA THR A 520 19.77 19.87 -49.58
C THR A 520 19.78 18.54 -48.82
N ILE A 521 18.93 18.41 -47.80
CA ILE A 521 18.84 17.26 -46.90
C ILE A 521 17.49 16.55 -47.05
N CYS A 522 16.40 17.28 -47.31
CA CYS A 522 15.06 16.72 -47.40
C CYS A 522 14.79 16.06 -48.75
N THR A 523 14.54 14.75 -48.75
CA THR A 523 13.99 14.04 -49.91
C THR A 523 12.46 14.04 -49.84
N PHE A 524 11.82 14.68 -50.82
CA PHE A 524 10.37 14.62 -50.99
C PHE A 524 10.00 13.42 -51.86
N LYS A 525 9.18 12.48 -51.35
CA LYS A 525 8.74 11.30 -52.11
C LYS A 525 7.21 11.16 -52.12
N PRO A 526 6.55 11.28 -53.28
CA PRO A 526 5.22 10.72 -53.46
C PRO A 526 5.30 9.19 -53.62
N THR A 527 4.38 8.45 -53.00
CA THR A 527 4.39 6.97 -53.03
C THR A 527 3.89 6.35 -54.33
N ASP A 528 3.12 7.06 -55.15
CA ASP A 528 2.72 6.55 -56.47
C ASP A 528 3.69 7.02 -57.55
N SER A 529 4.35 6.05 -58.21
CA SER A 529 5.36 6.28 -59.25
C SER A 529 4.85 7.05 -60.48
N ASP A 530 3.52 7.16 -60.64
CA ASP A 530 2.88 7.79 -61.79
C ASP A 530 2.47 9.25 -61.55
N TYR A 531 2.45 9.73 -60.30
CA TYR A 531 2.08 11.12 -60.00
C TYR A 531 3.31 11.97 -59.68
N LYS A 532 3.57 12.98 -60.51
CA LYS A 532 4.57 14.00 -60.19
C LYS A 532 3.98 14.95 -59.15
N SER A 533 4.32 14.76 -57.89
CA SER A 533 4.00 15.72 -56.83
C SER A 533 4.95 16.91 -56.90
N TYR A 534 4.39 18.10 -57.10
CA TYR A 534 5.12 19.36 -56.97
C TYR A 534 4.77 19.97 -55.64
N PHE A 535 5.78 20.28 -54.84
CA PHE A 535 5.62 21.12 -53.67
C PHE A 535 5.77 22.57 -54.09
N SER A 536 4.86 23.42 -53.63
CA SER A 536 5.02 24.87 -53.72
C SER A 536 4.75 25.52 -52.38
N LEU A 537 5.64 26.42 -52.00
CA LEU A 537 5.40 27.35 -50.91
C LEU A 537 4.52 28.47 -51.43
N LYS A 538 3.41 28.72 -50.74
CA LYS A 538 2.50 29.82 -51.06
C LYS A 538 2.31 30.65 -49.81
N SER A 539 2.56 31.95 -49.91
CA SER A 539 2.23 32.92 -48.87
C SER A 539 0.94 33.62 -49.27
N ILE A 540 -0.06 33.64 -48.39
CA ILE A 540 -1.30 34.39 -48.58
C ILE A 540 -1.55 35.17 -47.30
N GLN A 541 -1.38 36.50 -47.33
CA GLN A 541 -1.53 37.38 -46.17
C GLN A 541 -0.54 37.03 -45.03
N LEU A 542 -1.06 36.77 -43.82
CA LEU A 542 -0.32 36.43 -42.57
C LEU A 542 -0.10 34.92 -42.41
N LEU A 543 -0.30 34.13 -43.46
CA LEU A 543 -0.22 32.66 -43.42
C LEU A 543 0.67 32.15 -44.54
N ASN A 544 1.55 31.22 -44.18
CA ASN A 544 2.39 30.47 -45.09
C ASN A 544 1.86 29.03 -45.23
N TYR A 545 1.92 28.48 -46.43
CA TYR A 545 1.39 27.15 -46.76
C TYR A 545 2.39 26.32 -47.53
N LEU A 546 2.52 25.04 -47.15
CA LEU A 546 3.12 24.02 -48.01
C LEU A 546 2.00 23.28 -48.74
N THR A 547 1.96 23.51 -50.05
CA THR A 547 0.97 22.89 -50.94
C THR A 547 1.60 21.78 -51.75
N TYR A 548 0.85 20.71 -52.00
CA TYR A 548 1.21 19.69 -52.97
C TYR A 548 0.13 19.53 -54.04
N THR A 549 0.55 19.30 -55.29
CA THR A 549 -0.36 19.02 -56.41
C THR A 549 -0.05 17.65 -56.99
N LEU A 550 -1.04 16.76 -57.00
CA LEU A 550 -0.97 15.49 -57.72
C LEU A 550 -1.27 15.77 -59.19
N LYS A 551 -0.28 15.57 -60.07
CA LYS A 551 -0.46 15.69 -61.53
C LYS A 551 -0.67 14.35 -62.19
#